data_AF-A0A0E1W113-F1
#
_entry.id   AF-A0A0E1W113-F1
#
_cell.length_a   1.000
_cell.length_b   1.000
_cell.length_c   1.000
_cell.angle_alpha   90.00
_cell.angle_beta   90.00
_cell.angle_gamma   90.00
#
_symmetry.space_group_name_H-M   'P 1'
#
loop_
_entity.id
_entity.type
_entity.pdbx_description
1 polymer ?
#
loop_
_entity_poly.entity_id
_entity_poly.type
_entity_poly.pdbx_seq_one_letter_code
_entity_poly.pdbx_strand_id
1 'polypeptide(L)'
;MHVGERFNSISHLVGAVLSVAGLATLVTMGALDGDAYKVVSFSVYGAMLCVLYAISTLYHSVRGPRLKAILQKCDHAAIYLLIAGSYTPFTLVTLRGPWGWSLFGVSWGLAAFGIVQELTLGRRTRIVSMALYVLMGWLALVAIRPLVHALPAAGTAWLVAGGVIYSAGIYFFVNDERIRHGHGIWHLFVLAGSLCQFVSVAGYVA
;
A
#
# COMPACT_ATOMS: atom_id res chain seq x y z
N MET A 1 23.87 -12.12 -2.31
CA MET A 1 22.58 -11.93 -2.98
C MET A 1 22.02 -13.29 -3.28
N HIS A 2 20.80 -13.59 -2.85
CA HIS A 2 20.12 -14.80 -3.29
C HIS A 2 19.74 -14.68 -4.77
N VAL A 3 19.51 -15.82 -5.43
CA VAL A 3 19.00 -15.87 -6.79
C VAL A 3 17.64 -15.14 -6.81
N GLY A 4 17.52 -14.07 -7.60
CA GLY A 4 16.28 -13.29 -7.77
C GLY A 4 16.27 -11.87 -7.19
N GLU A 5 17.23 -11.49 -6.32
CA GLU A 5 17.17 -10.17 -5.65
C GLU A 5 17.33 -8.96 -6.57
N ARG A 6 18.02 -9.11 -7.72
CA ARG A 6 18.11 -8.03 -8.72
C ARG A 6 16.74 -7.65 -9.27
N PHE A 7 15.92 -8.65 -9.59
CA PHE A 7 14.59 -8.42 -10.15
C PHE A 7 13.68 -7.75 -9.11
N ASN A 8 13.73 -8.21 -7.87
CA ASN A 8 12.98 -7.62 -6.76
C ASN A 8 13.40 -6.17 -6.49
N SER A 9 14.71 -5.90 -6.49
CA SER A 9 15.24 -4.55 -6.27
C SER A 9 14.89 -3.59 -7.40
N ILE A 10 15.01 -4.02 -8.66
CA ILE A 10 14.76 -3.16 -9.83
C ILE A 10 13.27 -2.83 -9.94
N SER A 11 12.39 -3.83 -9.78
CA SER A 11 10.94 -3.62 -9.83
C SER A 11 10.49 -2.55 -8.82
N HIS A 12 10.91 -2.66 -7.56
CA HIS A 12 10.55 -1.66 -6.55
C HIS A 12 11.34 -0.35 -6.67
N LEU A 13 12.53 -0.34 -7.27
CA LEU A 13 13.23 0.92 -7.58
C LEU A 13 12.43 1.75 -8.60
N VAL A 14 11.89 1.09 -9.63
CA VAL A 14 10.96 1.75 -10.57
C VAL A 14 9.74 2.27 -9.82
N GLY A 15 9.16 1.47 -8.93
CA GLY A 15 8.09 1.89 -8.03
C GLY A 15 8.43 3.14 -7.21
N ALA A 16 9.63 3.19 -6.64
CA ALA A 16 10.10 4.29 -5.80
C ALA A 16 10.16 5.60 -6.61
N VAL A 17 10.77 5.57 -7.79
CA VAL A 17 10.85 6.74 -8.68
C VAL A 17 9.45 7.21 -9.10
N LEU A 18 8.59 6.28 -9.52
CA LEU A 18 7.21 6.60 -9.90
C LEU A 18 6.39 7.14 -8.72
N SER A 19 6.61 6.64 -7.50
CA SER A 19 5.90 7.09 -6.32
C SER A 19 6.24 8.52 -5.91
N VAL A 20 7.48 8.98 -6.13
CA VAL A 20 7.87 10.38 -5.92
C VAL A 20 7.15 11.29 -6.90
N ALA A 21 7.13 10.92 -8.19
CA ALA A 21 6.39 11.66 -9.20
C ALA A 21 4.87 11.68 -8.90
N GLY A 22 4.32 10.54 -8.49
CA GLY A 22 2.91 10.41 -8.10
C GLY A 22 2.55 11.26 -6.88
N LEU A 23 3.38 11.26 -5.84
CA LEU A 23 3.23 12.11 -4.66
C LEU A 23 3.22 13.59 -5.06
N ALA A 24 4.22 14.04 -5.82
CA ALA A 24 4.28 15.43 -6.28
C ALA A 24 3.04 15.82 -7.10
N THR A 25 2.58 14.92 -7.98
CA THR A 25 1.38 15.13 -8.80
C THR A 25 0.13 15.30 -7.92
N LEU A 26 -0.16 14.35 -7.04
CA LEU A 26 -1.36 14.40 -6.21
C LEU A 26 -1.36 15.60 -5.27
N VAL A 27 -0.24 15.90 -4.61
CA VAL A 27 -0.15 17.05 -3.72
C VAL A 27 -0.35 18.36 -4.48
N THR A 28 0.19 18.46 -5.69
CA THR A 28 -0.05 19.63 -6.56
C THR A 28 -1.52 19.77 -6.93
N MET A 29 -2.19 18.67 -7.31
CA MET A 29 -3.64 18.68 -7.62
C MET A 29 -4.46 19.15 -6.40
N GLY A 30 -4.19 18.60 -5.22
CA GLY A 30 -4.86 19.02 -3.99
C GLY A 30 -4.60 20.48 -3.63
N ALA A 31 -3.38 20.98 -3.87
CA ALA A 31 -3.02 22.37 -3.60
C ALA A 31 -3.69 23.35 -4.58
N LEU A 32 -3.79 22.99 -5.86
CA LEU A 32 -4.46 23.79 -6.87
C LEU A 32 -5.98 23.89 -6.62
N ASP A 33 -6.58 22.85 -6.05
CA ASP A 33 -7.99 22.85 -5.63
C ASP A 33 -8.23 23.64 -4.33
N GLY A 34 -7.17 23.95 -3.57
CA GLY A 34 -7.26 24.70 -2.33
C GLY A 34 -7.85 23.93 -1.14
N ASP A 35 -8.01 22.60 -1.26
CA ASP A 35 -8.59 21.75 -0.22
C ASP A 35 -7.50 21.11 0.66
N ALA A 36 -7.41 21.53 1.92
CA ALA A 36 -6.46 21.00 2.89
C ALA A 36 -6.62 19.49 3.13
N TYR A 37 -7.84 18.94 3.09
CA TYR A 37 -8.04 17.49 3.23
C TYR A 37 -7.45 16.73 2.05
N LYS A 38 -7.54 17.28 0.83
CA LYS A 38 -6.91 16.68 -0.36
C LYS A 38 -5.39 16.72 -0.20
N VAL A 39 -4.81 17.88 0.11
CA VAL A 39 -3.36 18.03 0.30
C VAL A 39 -2.82 17.05 1.34
N VAL A 40 -3.42 16.98 2.52
CA VAL A 40 -2.97 16.10 3.60
C VAL A 40 -3.13 14.63 3.22
N SER A 41 -4.32 14.25 2.74
CA SER A 41 -4.61 12.84 2.43
C SER A 41 -3.74 12.31 1.29
N PHE A 42 -3.50 13.13 0.28
CA PHE A 42 -2.65 12.80 -0.86
C PHE A 42 -1.18 12.75 -0.47
N SER A 43 -0.73 13.65 0.42
CA SER A 43 0.62 13.62 0.98
C SER A 43 0.86 12.32 1.75
N VAL A 44 -0.09 11.92 2.60
CA VAL A 44 -0.02 10.68 3.37
C VAL A 44 0.05 9.47 2.43
N TYR A 45 -0.87 9.35 1.47
CA TYR A 45 -0.88 8.23 0.54
C TYR A 45 0.42 8.14 -0.29
N GLY A 46 0.83 9.24 -0.91
CA GLY A 46 2.05 9.28 -1.72
C GLY A 46 3.32 9.03 -0.90
N ALA A 47 3.38 9.51 0.34
CA ALA A 47 4.50 9.22 1.24
C ALA A 47 4.57 7.73 1.60
N MET A 48 3.43 7.07 1.85
CA MET A 48 3.44 5.63 2.16
C MET A 48 3.87 4.78 0.96
N LEU A 49 3.52 5.18 -0.28
CA LEU A 49 4.07 4.56 -1.48
C LEU A 49 5.60 4.73 -1.55
N CYS A 50 6.11 5.94 -1.33
CA CYS A 50 7.54 6.22 -1.32
C CYS A 50 8.27 5.37 -0.28
N VAL A 51 7.73 5.31 0.94
CA VAL A 51 8.29 4.53 2.06
C VAL A 51 8.34 3.04 1.72
N LEU A 52 7.25 2.44 1.24
CA LEU A 52 7.23 1.03 0.85
C LEU A 52 8.30 0.73 -0.19
N TYR A 53 8.25 1.44 -1.33
CA TYR A 53 9.14 1.11 -2.45
C TYR A 53 10.60 1.39 -2.13
N ALA A 54 10.91 2.49 -1.44
CA ALA A 54 12.29 2.81 -1.04
C ALA A 54 12.85 1.77 -0.06
N ILE A 55 12.10 1.41 0.99
CA ILE A 55 12.54 0.41 1.97
C ILE A 55 12.74 -0.94 1.29
N SER A 56 11.83 -1.33 0.41
CA SER A 56 11.91 -2.61 -0.28
C SER A 56 13.10 -2.69 -1.26
N THR A 57 13.35 -1.62 -2.01
CA THR A 57 14.56 -1.51 -2.83
C THR A 57 15.82 -1.64 -1.99
N LEU A 58 15.89 -0.95 -0.86
CA LEU A 58 17.04 -1.04 0.05
C LEU A 58 17.21 -2.45 0.61
N TYR A 59 16.12 -3.08 1.05
CA TYR A 59 16.11 -4.43 1.59
C TYR A 59 16.71 -5.44 0.61
N HIS A 60 16.30 -5.40 -0.66
CA HIS A 60 16.81 -6.30 -1.69
C HIS A 60 18.19 -5.91 -2.26
N SER A 61 18.65 -4.68 -2.02
CA SER A 61 19.97 -4.21 -2.45
C SER A 61 21.09 -4.53 -1.45
N VAL A 62 20.77 -4.63 -0.16
CA VAL A 62 21.77 -4.78 0.91
C VAL A 62 22.21 -6.23 1.11
N ARG A 63 23.52 -6.42 1.37
CA ARG A 63 24.13 -7.75 1.63
C ARG A 63 24.44 -8.02 3.10
N GLY A 64 24.60 -7.00 3.93
CA GLY A 64 25.01 -7.14 5.33
C GLY A 64 23.89 -7.80 6.18
N PRO A 65 24.17 -8.89 6.92
CA PRO A 65 23.12 -9.69 7.58
C PRO A 65 22.33 -8.91 8.64
N ARG A 66 23.00 -8.05 9.43
CA ARG A 66 22.35 -7.22 10.46
C ARG A 66 21.42 -6.18 9.84
N LEU A 67 21.92 -5.39 8.89
CA LEU A 67 21.12 -4.36 8.22
C LEU A 67 19.97 -4.97 7.42
N LYS A 68 20.20 -6.11 6.77
CA LYS A 68 19.17 -6.84 6.04
C LYS A 68 18.03 -7.32 6.94
N ALA A 69 18.33 -7.81 8.15
CA ALA A 69 17.30 -8.21 9.10
C ALA A 69 16.45 -7.01 9.58
N ILE A 70 17.06 -5.84 9.77
CA ILE A 70 16.34 -4.61 10.11
C ILE A 70 15.45 -4.18 8.94
N LEU A 71 16.01 -4.09 7.74
CA LEU A 71 15.27 -3.70 6.53
C LEU A 71 14.14 -4.68 6.20
N GLN A 72 14.31 -5.97 6.47
CA GLN A 72 13.22 -6.94 6.33
C GLN A 72 12.02 -6.59 7.22
N LYS A 73 12.26 -6.24 8.49
CA LYS A 73 11.18 -5.82 9.39
C LYS A 73 10.52 -4.52 8.92
N CYS A 74 11.33 -3.56 8.46
CA CYS A 74 10.83 -2.31 7.91
C CYS A 74 10.00 -2.53 6.64
N ASP A 75 10.41 -3.44 5.77
CA ASP A 75 9.73 -3.79 4.52
C ASP A 75 8.34 -4.39 4.80
N HIS A 76 8.26 -5.33 5.74
CA HIS A 76 6.98 -5.86 6.21
C HIS A 76 6.11 -4.78 6.89
N ALA A 77 6.69 -3.95 7.75
CA ALA A 77 5.97 -2.85 8.40
C ALA A 77 5.40 -1.85 7.38
N ALA A 78 6.12 -1.60 6.29
CA ALA A 78 5.70 -0.68 5.25
C ALA A 78 4.46 -1.16 4.46
N ILE A 79 4.18 -2.47 4.43
CA ILE A 79 2.94 -3.01 3.84
C ILE A 79 1.72 -2.54 4.64
N TYR A 80 1.76 -2.60 5.97
CA TYR A 80 0.68 -2.08 6.83
C TYR A 80 0.44 -0.59 6.59
N LEU A 81 1.55 0.18 6.52
CA LEU A 81 1.51 1.60 6.24
C LEU A 81 0.92 1.92 4.86
N LEU A 82 1.30 1.17 3.81
CA LEU A 82 0.74 1.37 2.49
C LEU A 82 -0.76 1.09 2.47
N ILE A 83 -1.21 0.00 3.09
CA ILE A 83 -2.64 -0.34 3.13
C ILE A 83 -3.41 0.81 3.81
N ALA A 84 -3.00 1.26 5.01
CA ALA A 84 -3.66 2.38 5.69
C ALA A 84 -3.55 3.71 4.93
N GLY A 85 -2.39 3.99 4.34
CA GLY A 85 -2.17 5.16 3.48
C GLY A 85 -3.11 5.18 2.28
N SER A 86 -3.33 4.04 1.63
CA SER A 86 -4.23 3.92 0.48
C SER A 86 -5.69 4.22 0.80
N TYR A 87 -6.13 3.98 2.04
CA TYR A 87 -7.47 4.35 2.51
C TYR A 87 -7.62 5.85 2.79
N THR A 88 -6.53 6.56 3.04
CA THR A 88 -6.58 7.93 3.58
C THR A 88 -7.33 8.90 2.64
N PRO A 89 -7.06 8.94 1.32
CA PRO A 89 -7.84 9.74 0.38
C PRO A 89 -9.34 9.44 0.38
N PHE A 90 -9.71 8.16 0.31
CA PHE A 90 -11.13 7.76 0.25
C PHE A 90 -11.87 8.06 1.55
N THR A 91 -11.20 7.92 2.69
CA THR A 91 -11.81 8.15 4.00
C THR A 91 -11.96 9.64 4.31
N LEU A 92 -10.92 10.44 4.10
CA LEU A 92 -10.88 11.84 4.51
C LEU A 92 -11.37 12.82 3.43
N VAL A 93 -11.39 12.42 2.16
CA VAL A 93 -11.88 13.26 1.04
C VAL A 93 -13.23 12.76 0.53
N THR A 94 -13.33 11.49 0.11
CA THR A 94 -14.53 10.96 -0.56
C THR A 94 -15.69 10.73 0.41
N LEU A 95 -15.47 9.96 1.48
CA LEU A 95 -16.53 9.62 2.44
C LEU A 95 -16.83 10.78 3.39
N ARG A 96 -15.77 11.35 3.99
CA ARG A 96 -15.85 12.36 5.06
C ARG A 96 -16.78 11.95 6.22
N GLY A 97 -16.91 12.83 7.21
CA GLY A 97 -17.82 12.65 8.34
C GLY A 97 -17.55 11.39 9.19
N PRO A 98 -18.57 10.86 9.89
CA PRO A 98 -18.40 9.74 10.82
C PRO A 98 -17.87 8.47 10.16
N TRP A 99 -18.36 8.13 8.96
CA TRP A 99 -17.89 6.95 8.23
C TRP A 99 -16.42 7.07 7.81
N GLY A 100 -16.04 8.22 7.25
CA GLY A 100 -14.66 8.50 6.88
C GLY A 100 -13.70 8.38 8.05
N TRP A 101 -13.97 9.08 9.15
CA TRP A 101 -13.12 9.05 10.35
C TRP A 101 -13.07 7.69 11.04
N SER A 102 -14.19 6.96 11.09
CA SER A 102 -14.22 5.61 11.68
C SER A 102 -13.35 4.64 10.88
N LEU A 103 -13.49 4.63 9.55
CA LEU A 103 -12.71 3.74 8.69
C LEU A 103 -11.22 4.13 8.68
N PHE A 104 -10.92 5.43 8.69
CA PHE A 104 -9.55 5.93 8.86
C PHE A 104 -8.93 5.45 10.18
N GLY A 105 -9.63 5.65 11.30
CA GLY A 105 -9.16 5.27 12.63
C GLY A 105 -8.94 3.76 12.78
N VAL A 106 -9.89 2.94 12.29
CA VAL A 106 -9.76 1.48 12.31
C VAL A 106 -8.58 1.02 11.45
N SER A 107 -8.44 1.55 10.23
CA SER A 107 -7.37 1.16 9.32
C SER A 107 -5.98 1.51 9.87
N TRP A 108 -5.79 2.74 10.36
CA TRP A 108 -4.53 3.15 10.97
C TRP A 108 -4.26 2.47 12.33
N GLY A 109 -5.31 2.19 13.11
CA GLY A 109 -5.20 1.42 14.35
C GLY A 109 -4.73 -0.01 14.11
N LEU A 110 -5.30 -0.68 13.10
CA LEU A 110 -4.85 -2.02 12.67
C LEU A 110 -3.43 -1.98 12.10
N ALA A 111 -3.06 -0.94 11.35
CA ALA A 111 -1.69 -0.77 10.87
C ALA A 111 -0.70 -0.64 12.02
N ALA A 112 -0.99 0.23 13.01
CA ALA A 112 -0.16 0.40 14.19
C ALA A 112 -0.02 -0.91 14.97
N PHE A 113 -1.13 -1.64 15.16
CA PHE A 113 -1.12 -2.96 15.79
C PHE A 113 -0.25 -3.95 15.01
N GLY A 114 -0.43 -4.04 13.69
CA GLY A 114 0.36 -4.93 12.82
C GLY A 114 1.85 -4.61 12.83
N ILE A 115 2.23 -3.33 12.86
CA ILE A 115 3.63 -2.90 12.96
C ILE A 115 4.24 -3.29 14.31
N VAL A 116 3.55 -3.03 15.42
CA VAL A 116 4.03 -3.43 16.76
C VAL A 116 4.20 -4.95 16.83
N GLN A 117 3.23 -5.68 16.30
CA GLN A 117 3.25 -7.14 16.20
C GLN A 117 4.49 -7.59 15.40
N GLU A 118 4.72 -7.07 14.19
CA GLU A 118 5.84 -7.45 13.32
C GLU A 118 7.20 -7.13 13.97
N LEU A 119 7.33 -5.98 14.63
CA LEU A 119 8.58 -5.57 15.27
C LEU A 119 8.94 -6.45 16.48
N THR A 120 7.94 -6.87 17.26
CA THR A 120 8.10 -7.65 18.50
C THR A 120 8.21 -9.16 18.27
N LEU A 121 7.35 -9.75 17.45
CA LEU A 121 7.26 -11.21 17.26
C LEU A 121 7.92 -11.67 15.94
N GLY A 122 8.11 -10.77 14.98
CA GLY A 122 8.79 -11.03 13.71
C GLY A 122 8.24 -12.24 12.95
N ARG A 123 9.13 -13.06 12.39
CA ARG A 123 8.77 -14.20 11.52
C ARG A 123 7.85 -15.25 12.14
N ARG A 124 7.71 -15.32 13.48
CA ARG A 124 6.87 -16.33 14.15
C ARG A 124 5.38 -16.17 13.84
N THR A 125 4.98 -15.02 13.31
CA THR A 125 3.57 -14.64 13.09
C THR A 125 3.23 -14.43 11.62
N ARG A 126 4.00 -15.01 10.67
CA ARG A 126 3.77 -14.82 9.22
C ARG A 126 2.29 -14.98 8.82
N ILE A 127 1.60 -15.97 9.40
CA ILE A 127 0.17 -16.23 9.15
C ILE A 127 -0.71 -15.09 9.70
N VAL A 128 -0.41 -14.59 10.90
CA VAL A 128 -1.14 -13.47 11.51
C VAL A 128 -0.94 -12.20 10.69
N SER A 129 0.29 -11.90 10.27
CA SER A 129 0.57 -10.73 9.43
C SER A 129 -0.19 -10.81 8.10
N MET A 130 -0.19 -11.98 7.44
CA MET A 130 -0.98 -12.19 6.22
C MET A 130 -2.48 -12.01 6.44
N ALA A 131 -3.03 -12.57 7.52
CA ALA A 131 -4.44 -12.42 7.86
C ALA A 131 -4.80 -10.94 8.11
N LEU A 132 -3.93 -10.18 8.79
CA LEU A 132 -4.10 -8.75 9.00
C LEU A 132 -4.03 -7.97 7.68
N TYR A 133 -3.10 -8.27 6.77
CA TYR A 133 -3.03 -7.61 5.46
C TYR A 133 -4.32 -7.81 4.66
N VAL A 134 -4.84 -9.03 4.61
CA VAL A 134 -6.10 -9.33 3.93
C VAL A 134 -7.27 -8.63 4.61
N LEU A 135 -7.39 -8.75 5.94
CA LEU A 135 -8.45 -8.10 6.69
C LEU A 135 -8.45 -6.59 6.44
N MET A 136 -7.29 -5.95 6.54
CA MET A 136 -7.13 -4.52 6.29
C MET A 136 -7.48 -4.15 4.85
N GLY A 137 -6.98 -4.89 3.86
CA GLY A 137 -7.22 -4.60 2.43
C GLY A 137 -8.68 -4.75 2.00
N TRP A 138 -9.49 -5.49 2.76
CA TRP A 138 -10.92 -5.67 2.50
C TRP A 138 -11.82 -4.80 3.39
N LEU A 139 -11.26 -3.94 4.25
CA LEU A 139 -12.05 -3.00 5.09
C LEU A 139 -12.95 -2.08 4.26
N ALA A 140 -12.55 -1.77 3.01
CA ALA A 140 -13.34 -0.99 2.05
C ALA A 140 -14.77 -1.53 1.90
N LEU A 141 -14.95 -2.86 2.00
CA LEU A 141 -16.26 -3.48 1.81
C LEU A 141 -17.27 -3.10 2.88
N VAL A 142 -16.81 -2.82 4.11
CA VAL A 142 -17.69 -2.39 5.21
C VAL A 142 -18.38 -1.07 4.85
N ALA A 143 -17.66 -0.19 4.15
CA ALA A 143 -18.15 1.10 3.69
C ALA A 143 -18.52 1.09 2.19
N ILE A 144 -18.77 -0.08 1.57
CA ILE A 144 -18.96 -0.14 0.12
C ILE A 144 -20.15 0.69 -0.35
N ARG A 145 -21.30 0.62 0.35
CA ARG A 145 -22.50 1.39 -0.02
C ARG A 145 -22.25 2.90 -0.04
N PRO A 146 -21.77 3.54 1.05
CA PRO A 146 -21.49 4.97 0.99
C PRO A 146 -20.36 5.29 -0.01
N LEU A 147 -19.41 4.39 -0.22
CA LEU A 147 -18.29 4.61 -1.15
C LEU A 147 -18.75 4.63 -2.63
N VAL A 148 -19.58 3.68 -3.06
CA VAL A 148 -20.11 3.66 -4.44
C VAL A 148 -21.09 4.79 -4.73
N HIS A 149 -21.71 5.36 -3.70
CA HIS A 149 -22.53 6.57 -3.84
C HIS A 149 -21.70 7.85 -3.92
N ALA A 150 -20.54 7.89 -3.25
CA ALA A 150 -19.67 9.06 -3.20
C ALA A 150 -18.59 9.09 -4.30
N LEU A 151 -18.28 7.96 -4.92
CA LEU A 151 -17.24 7.84 -5.95
C LEU A 151 -17.86 7.47 -7.31
N PRO A 152 -17.47 8.12 -8.42
CA PRO A 152 -17.93 7.74 -9.75
C PRO A 152 -17.66 6.26 -10.06
N ALA A 153 -18.49 5.65 -10.91
CA ALA A 153 -18.40 4.23 -11.24
C ALA A 153 -17.02 3.82 -11.77
N ALA A 154 -16.40 4.68 -12.60
CA ALA A 154 -15.06 4.43 -13.12
C ALA A 154 -13.98 4.47 -12.03
N GLY A 155 -14.06 5.43 -11.09
CA GLY A 155 -13.16 5.48 -9.92
C GLY A 155 -13.31 4.27 -9.01
N THR A 156 -14.55 3.83 -8.80
CA THR A 156 -14.88 2.60 -8.06
C THR A 156 -14.31 1.37 -8.77
N ALA A 157 -14.41 1.29 -10.10
CA ALA A 157 -13.85 0.18 -10.87
C ALA A 157 -12.32 0.09 -10.71
N TRP A 158 -11.61 1.22 -10.76
CA TRP A 158 -10.16 1.27 -10.50
C TRP A 158 -9.81 0.82 -9.07
N LEU A 159 -10.57 1.27 -8.08
CA LEU A 159 -10.41 0.86 -6.68
C LEU A 159 -10.58 -0.66 -6.51
N VAL A 160 -11.66 -1.22 -7.07
CA VAL A 160 -11.95 -2.66 -7.03
C VAL A 160 -10.88 -3.45 -7.77
N ALA A 161 -10.48 -3.00 -8.97
CA ALA A 161 -9.41 -3.62 -9.74
C ALA A 161 -8.10 -3.66 -8.93
N GLY A 162 -7.74 -2.57 -8.26
CA GLY A 162 -6.58 -2.53 -7.37
C GLY A 162 -6.68 -3.56 -6.23
N GLY A 163 -7.83 -3.64 -5.55
CA GLY A 163 -8.07 -4.62 -4.49
C GLY A 163 -7.98 -6.08 -4.96
N VAL A 164 -8.50 -6.37 -6.16
CA VAL A 164 -8.41 -7.69 -6.79
C VAL A 164 -6.97 -8.03 -7.18
N ILE A 165 -6.25 -7.09 -7.79
CA ILE A 165 -4.84 -7.28 -8.18
C ILE A 165 -3.96 -7.53 -6.94
N TYR A 166 -4.13 -6.74 -5.87
CA TYR A 166 -3.41 -7.01 -4.61
C TYR A 166 -3.72 -8.40 -4.06
N SER A 167 -4.99 -8.78 -4.03
CA SER A 167 -5.43 -10.09 -3.53
C SER A 167 -4.87 -11.24 -4.39
N ALA A 168 -4.89 -11.10 -5.71
CA ALA A 168 -4.32 -12.09 -6.63
C ALA A 168 -2.81 -12.25 -6.43
N GLY A 169 -2.10 -11.15 -6.13
CA GLY A 169 -0.68 -11.20 -5.82
C GLY A 169 -0.34 -12.07 -4.60
N ILE A 170 -1.24 -12.18 -3.61
CA ILE A 170 -0.99 -12.94 -2.37
C ILE A 170 -0.65 -14.40 -2.68
N TYR A 171 -1.24 -14.95 -3.74
CA TYR A 171 -0.91 -16.29 -4.23
C TYR A 171 0.59 -16.46 -4.51
N PHE A 172 1.21 -15.48 -5.18
CA PHE A 172 2.64 -15.50 -5.48
C PHE A 172 3.51 -15.22 -4.25
N PHE A 173 3.02 -14.39 -3.33
CA PHE A 173 3.71 -14.09 -2.06
C PHE A 173 3.77 -15.31 -1.13
N VAL A 174 2.69 -16.09 -1.04
CA VAL A 174 2.65 -17.31 -0.22
C VAL A 174 3.48 -18.44 -0.83
N ASN A 175 3.55 -18.51 -2.15
CA ASN A 175 4.26 -19.56 -2.89
C ASN A 175 5.63 -19.10 -3.41
N ASP A 176 6.22 -18.08 -2.81
CA ASP A 176 7.44 -17.43 -3.30
C ASP A 176 8.69 -18.34 -3.30
N GLU A 177 8.73 -19.32 -2.39
CA GLU A 177 9.77 -20.36 -2.35
C GLU A 177 9.56 -21.47 -3.41
N ARG A 178 8.33 -21.66 -3.90
CA ARG A 178 7.99 -22.73 -4.86
C ARG A 178 8.02 -22.26 -6.30
N ILE A 179 7.68 -21.00 -6.55
CA ILE A 179 7.59 -20.41 -7.88
C ILE A 179 8.91 -19.69 -8.19
N ARG A 180 9.53 -20.00 -9.33
CA ARG A 180 10.73 -19.27 -9.78
C ARG A 180 10.40 -17.78 -9.96
N HIS A 181 11.11 -16.92 -9.22
CA HIS A 181 10.83 -15.48 -9.12
C HIS A 181 9.46 -15.11 -8.52
N GLY A 182 8.82 -15.99 -7.74
CA GLY A 182 7.49 -15.73 -7.15
C GLY A 182 7.42 -14.42 -6.36
N HIS A 183 8.44 -14.12 -5.56
CA HIS A 183 8.52 -12.86 -4.81
C HIS A 183 8.58 -11.61 -5.72
N GLY A 184 9.32 -11.69 -6.83
CA GLY A 184 9.38 -10.58 -7.77
C GLY A 184 8.11 -10.45 -8.61
N ILE A 185 7.40 -11.54 -8.89
CA ILE A 185 6.08 -11.49 -9.50
C ILE A 185 5.10 -10.80 -8.55
N TRP A 186 5.16 -11.12 -7.25
CA TRP A 186 4.41 -10.40 -6.21
C TRP A 186 4.66 -8.89 -6.26
N HIS A 187 5.91 -8.44 -6.42
CA HIS A 187 6.23 -7.02 -6.58
C HIS A 187 5.49 -6.37 -7.76
N LEU A 188 5.35 -7.07 -8.88
CA LEU A 188 4.58 -6.57 -10.03
C LEU A 188 3.10 -6.41 -9.71
N PHE A 189 2.50 -7.33 -8.94
CA PHE A 189 1.12 -7.18 -8.48
C PHE A 189 0.97 -5.99 -7.51
N VAL A 190 1.93 -5.77 -6.62
CA VAL A 190 1.93 -4.61 -5.72
C VAL A 190 2.01 -3.29 -6.51
N LEU A 191 2.88 -3.23 -7.52
CA LEU A 191 3.00 -2.08 -8.42
C LEU A 191 1.71 -1.83 -9.22
N ALA A 192 1.15 -2.88 -9.83
CA ALA A 192 -0.09 -2.76 -10.60
C ALA A 192 -1.27 -2.36 -9.72
N GLY A 193 -1.39 -2.93 -8.52
CA GLY A 193 -2.39 -2.54 -7.53
C GLY A 193 -2.23 -1.08 -7.10
N SER A 194 -1.00 -0.64 -6.83
CA SER A 194 -0.69 0.76 -6.50
C SER A 194 -1.04 1.72 -7.63
N LEU A 195 -0.78 1.32 -8.87
CA LEU A 195 -1.13 2.11 -10.04
C LEU A 195 -2.65 2.27 -10.16
N CYS A 196 -3.42 1.19 -9.99
CA CYS A 196 -4.88 1.26 -9.99
C CYS A 196 -5.42 2.20 -8.89
N GLN A 197 -4.88 2.10 -7.66
CA GLN A 197 -5.24 2.99 -6.56
C GLN A 197 -4.87 4.44 -6.88
N PHE A 198 -3.67 4.67 -7.42
CA PHE A 198 -3.22 5.99 -7.83
C PHE A 198 -4.14 6.60 -8.90
N VAL A 199 -4.52 5.84 -9.92
CA VAL A 199 -5.44 6.31 -10.97
C VAL A 199 -6.83 6.61 -10.40
N SER A 200 -7.32 5.78 -9.47
CA SER A 200 -8.58 6.04 -8.76
C SER A 200 -8.53 7.37 -8.00
N VAL A 201 -7.46 7.60 -7.24
CA VAL A 201 -7.29 8.84 -6.46
C VAL A 201 -7.09 10.05 -7.36
N ALA A 202 -6.13 10.00 -8.29
CA ALA A 202 -5.80 11.11 -9.16
C ALA A 202 -6.94 11.49 -10.13
N GLY A 203 -7.68 10.51 -10.64
CA GLY A 203 -8.72 10.76 -11.65
C GLY A 203 -10.11 11.03 -11.10
N TYR A 204 -10.40 10.61 -9.85
CA TYR A 204 -11.77 10.58 -9.33
C TYR A 204 -11.92 11.06 -7.89
N VAL A 205 -10.82 11.39 -7.20
CA VAL A 205 -10.83 11.95 -5.83
C VAL A 205 -10.16 13.32 -5.77
N ALA A 206 -9.06 13.51 -6.51
CA ALA A 206 -8.38 14.79 -6.68
C ALA A 206 -9.22 15.78 -7.47
#